data_AF-A0A9P8REV0-F1
#
_entry.id   AF-A0A9P8REV0-F1
#
_cell.length_a   1.000
_cell.length_b   1.000
_cell.length_c   1.000
_cell.angle_alpha   90.00
_cell.angle_beta   90.00
_cell.angle_gamma   90.00
#
_symmetry.space_group_name_H-M   'P 1'
#
loop_
_entity.id
_entity.type
_entity.pdbx_description
1 polymer ?
#
loop_
_entity_poly.entity_id
_entity_poly.type
_entity_poly.pdbx_seq_one_letter_code
_entity_poly.pdbx_strand_id
1 'polypeptide(L)'
;MPSLSNFVVFAASAFSLAAASRKTYPSQTYAECQRKTHNPLSGCPDRTLYVSLNDTSADFQSIQAAIASVPNNTDAYTILIAPGIYTEQLNVTRQGPLTLLGQSDKPARNESYSNVYGSNATDKAHANDVQIYWNSANFNKTFTDNVYTGVLTIGPTLNATLTGSGPTGFAVPDDTPFGCSDFSAYNIDFRNEQYPYSNGPAHALGVSRANSGFYSCGFYSWQDTIYIGKLGNAYFHDSIVAGQTDFLYGFGTLYISNSTLSLRSCGGGITAWKGTNTTFENKYGVYIADSAVLAANTSIAASIVDRCSLGRPWNALHRSLFANTYFDASILPAGYTPWSGAVNGNIGVNTTMAVYDVYGPGYDAAAEAAAGNVTKIFDQEDAEPFLTPEDVFMTEKGEQPNVGWIHR
;
A
#
# COMPACT_ATOMS: atom_id res chain seq x y z
N MET A 1 24.64 65.80 -9.13
CA MET A 1 23.28 65.25 -8.99
C MET A 1 23.35 63.76 -9.33
N PRO A 2 23.42 62.85 -8.35
CA PRO A 2 23.24 61.42 -8.61
C PRO A 2 21.74 61.10 -8.56
N SER A 3 21.25 60.27 -9.49
CA SER A 3 19.91 59.68 -9.40
C SER A 3 20.03 58.17 -9.62
N LEU A 4 20.06 57.48 -8.49
CA LEU A 4 19.59 56.11 -8.20
C LEU A 4 18.28 55.78 -8.95
N SER A 5 17.85 54.56 -9.25
CA SER A 5 18.30 53.18 -8.99
C SER A 5 17.49 52.27 -9.92
N ASN A 6 18.11 51.21 -10.44
CA ASN A 6 17.41 50.08 -11.04
C ASN A 6 16.72 49.28 -9.92
N PHE A 7 15.39 49.17 -9.96
CA PHE A 7 14.66 48.19 -9.16
C PHE A 7 14.53 46.90 -9.95
N VAL A 8 15.40 45.93 -9.64
CA VAL A 8 15.15 44.51 -9.94
C VAL A 8 14.24 43.99 -8.84
N VAL A 9 12.98 43.72 -9.18
CA VAL A 9 12.05 43.04 -8.27
C VAL A 9 12.43 41.56 -8.26
N PHE A 10 13.15 41.14 -7.22
CA PHE A 10 13.19 39.73 -6.85
C PHE A 10 11.82 39.34 -6.31
N ALA A 11 11.02 38.66 -7.13
CA ALA A 11 9.87 37.92 -6.63
C ALA A 11 10.42 36.72 -5.84
N ALA A 12 10.61 36.91 -4.54
CA ALA A 12 10.83 35.82 -3.61
C ALA A 12 9.57 34.93 -3.67
N SER A 13 9.73 33.73 -4.22
CA SER A 13 8.75 32.66 -4.12
C SER A 13 8.40 32.48 -2.65
N ALA A 14 7.16 32.82 -2.31
CA ALA A 14 6.59 32.52 -1.01
C ALA A 14 6.49 30.99 -0.91
N PHE A 15 7.53 30.37 -0.37
CA PHE A 15 7.41 29.01 0.16
C PHE A 15 6.27 29.05 1.18
N SER A 16 5.19 28.33 0.87
CA SER A 16 4.09 28.15 1.80
C SER A 16 4.65 27.51 3.07
N LEU A 17 4.74 28.30 4.14
CA LEU A 17 5.08 27.89 5.50
C LEU A 17 4.00 27.00 6.15
N ALA A 18 3.19 26.31 5.35
CA ALA A 18 2.11 25.44 5.80
C ALA A 18 2.57 24.00 6.12
N ALA A 19 3.87 23.75 6.28
CA ALA A 19 4.40 22.55 6.94
C ALA A 19 4.31 22.66 8.48
N ALA A 20 3.23 23.26 8.99
CA ALA A 20 2.93 23.24 10.42
C ALA A 20 2.62 21.80 10.83
N SER A 21 3.63 21.09 11.35
CA SER A 21 3.56 19.80 12.08
C SER A 21 2.27 19.01 11.85
N ARG A 22 2.03 18.49 10.64
CA ARG A 22 1.00 17.48 10.42
C ARG A 22 1.40 16.28 11.28
N LYS A 23 0.56 15.90 12.24
CA LYS A 23 0.73 14.67 13.03
C LYS A 23 -0.18 13.61 12.44
N THR A 24 0.40 12.47 12.10
CA THR A 24 -0.34 11.25 11.77
C THR A 24 -0.79 10.59 13.08
N TYR A 25 -1.99 10.03 13.10
CA TYR A 25 -2.52 9.29 14.24
C TYR A 25 -2.93 7.90 13.78
N PRO A 26 -2.69 6.86 14.59
CA PRO A 26 -3.22 5.54 14.32
C PRO A 26 -4.75 5.55 14.47
N SER A 27 -5.42 4.64 13.78
CA SER A 27 -6.86 4.42 13.99
C SER A 27 -7.13 4.00 15.44
N GLN A 28 -8.19 4.57 16.03
CA GLN A 28 -8.59 4.30 17.42
C GLN A 28 -9.74 3.29 17.53
N THR A 29 -10.28 2.81 16.41
CA THR A 29 -11.51 2.00 16.36
C THR A 29 -11.48 0.79 17.30
N TYR A 30 -10.33 0.11 17.42
CA TYR A 30 -10.14 -1.09 18.26
C TYR A 30 -9.06 -0.92 19.33
N ALA A 31 -8.71 0.33 19.69
CA ALA A 31 -7.60 0.61 20.62
C ALA A 31 -7.73 -0.11 21.97
N GLU A 32 -8.94 -0.19 22.54
CA GLU A 32 -9.16 -0.88 23.82
C GLU A 32 -8.96 -2.39 23.73
N CYS A 33 -9.44 -3.04 22.65
CA CYS A 33 -9.25 -4.47 22.42
C CYS A 33 -7.78 -4.84 22.14
N GLN A 34 -7.04 -3.94 21.48
CA GLN A 34 -5.63 -4.18 21.14
C GLN A 34 -4.70 -4.04 22.35
N ARG A 35 -5.13 -3.38 23.43
CA ARG A 35 -4.30 -3.09 24.59
C ARG A 35 -3.84 -4.38 25.28
N LYS A 36 -2.57 -4.42 25.69
CA LYS A 36 -2.02 -5.55 26.44
C LYS A 36 -2.51 -5.45 27.89
N THR A 37 -3.42 -6.34 28.27
CA THR A 37 -3.95 -6.40 29.64
C THR A 37 -3.85 -7.81 30.24
N HIS A 38 -4.17 -7.95 31.53
CA HIS A 38 -4.15 -9.25 32.19
C HIS A 38 -5.19 -10.23 31.63
N ASN A 39 -6.37 -9.74 31.21
CA ASN A 39 -7.34 -10.52 30.44
C ASN A 39 -7.24 -10.08 28.97
N PRO A 40 -6.63 -10.87 28.07
CA PRO A 40 -6.35 -10.46 26.70
C PRO A 40 -7.56 -9.93 25.93
N LEU A 41 -8.77 -10.43 26.21
CA LEU A 41 -10.01 -10.06 25.51
C LEU A 41 -10.74 -8.85 26.13
N SER A 42 -10.15 -8.19 27.13
CA SER A 42 -10.75 -6.99 27.73
C SER A 42 -10.88 -5.87 26.70
N GLY A 43 -12.09 -5.34 26.52
CA GLY A 43 -12.36 -4.28 25.54
C GLY A 43 -12.59 -4.78 24.10
N CYS A 44 -12.59 -6.10 23.89
CA CYS A 44 -12.86 -6.69 22.58
C CYS A 44 -14.36 -6.86 22.29
N PRO A 45 -14.75 -6.84 20.99
CA PRO A 45 -16.08 -7.24 20.58
C PRO A 45 -16.46 -8.63 21.09
N ASP A 46 -17.75 -8.86 21.34
CA ASP A 46 -18.24 -10.16 21.79
C ASP A 46 -17.86 -11.28 20.81
N ARG A 47 -17.49 -12.44 21.37
CA ARG A 47 -17.05 -13.64 20.62
C ARG A 47 -15.75 -13.44 19.81
N THR A 48 -14.91 -12.49 20.19
CA THR A 48 -13.55 -12.37 19.63
C THR A 48 -12.75 -13.64 19.93
N LEU A 49 -12.13 -14.22 18.90
CA LEU A 49 -11.20 -15.34 19.05
C LEU A 49 -9.83 -14.82 19.45
N TYR A 50 -9.16 -15.50 20.37
CA TYR A 50 -7.81 -15.16 20.81
C TYR A 50 -6.77 -16.15 20.27
N VAL A 51 -5.72 -15.63 19.63
CA VAL A 51 -4.61 -16.40 19.08
C VAL A 51 -3.34 -16.06 19.85
N SER A 52 -2.63 -17.07 20.35
CA SER A 52 -1.33 -16.90 20.99
C SER A 52 -0.47 -18.14 20.83
N LEU A 53 0.83 -17.94 20.53
CA LEU A 53 1.80 -19.04 20.44
C LEU A 53 2.06 -19.72 21.80
N ASN A 54 1.96 -18.95 22.89
CA ASN A 54 2.49 -19.34 24.20
C ASN A 54 1.41 -19.42 25.30
N ASP A 55 0.25 -18.82 25.08
CA ASP A 55 -0.83 -18.80 26.06
C ASP A 55 -1.70 -20.06 25.89
N THR A 56 -1.68 -20.94 26.90
CA THR A 56 -2.47 -22.19 26.89
C THR A 56 -3.97 -21.95 27.00
N SER A 57 -4.39 -20.73 27.35
CA SER A 57 -5.80 -20.34 27.38
C SER A 57 -6.31 -19.77 26.06
N ALA A 58 -5.44 -19.56 25.06
CA ALA A 58 -5.85 -19.09 23.75
C ALA A 58 -6.67 -20.14 22.99
N ASP A 59 -7.60 -19.65 22.16
CA ASP A 59 -8.45 -20.51 21.33
C ASP A 59 -7.62 -21.24 20.26
N PHE A 60 -6.59 -20.56 19.73
CA PHE A 60 -5.69 -21.10 18.70
C PHE A 60 -4.24 -20.68 18.90
N GLN A 61 -3.32 -21.50 18.39
CA GLN A 61 -1.89 -21.19 18.28
C GLN A 61 -1.47 -20.78 16.86
N SER A 62 -2.38 -20.84 15.89
CA SER A 62 -2.19 -20.45 14.50
C SER A 62 -3.28 -19.45 14.10
N ILE A 63 -2.91 -18.37 13.43
CA ILE A 63 -3.84 -17.36 12.94
C ILE A 63 -4.65 -17.96 11.79
N GLN A 64 -4.02 -18.72 10.90
CA GLN A 64 -4.74 -19.40 9.83
C GLN A 64 -5.77 -20.42 10.36
N ALA A 65 -5.46 -21.14 11.44
CA ALA A 65 -6.42 -22.04 12.07
C ALA A 65 -7.63 -21.26 12.63
N ALA A 66 -7.41 -20.11 13.25
CA ALA A 66 -8.49 -19.23 13.72
C ALA A 66 -9.34 -18.70 12.56
N ILE A 67 -8.73 -18.24 11.46
CA ILE A 67 -9.44 -17.82 10.24
C ILE A 67 -10.30 -18.97 9.69
N ALA A 68 -9.76 -20.18 9.61
CA ALA A 68 -10.47 -21.36 9.10
C ALA A 68 -11.62 -21.83 10.01
N SER A 69 -11.59 -21.47 11.31
CA SER A 69 -12.65 -21.82 12.25
C SER A 69 -13.91 -20.96 12.11
N VAL A 70 -13.77 -19.77 11.50
CA VAL A 70 -14.87 -18.82 11.34
C VAL A 70 -15.79 -19.27 10.18
N PRO A 71 -17.12 -19.37 10.39
CA PRO A 71 -18.06 -19.72 9.33
C PRO A 71 -18.03 -18.76 8.13
N ASN A 72 -18.21 -19.31 6.93
CA ASN A 72 -18.43 -18.51 5.73
C ASN A 72 -19.90 -18.05 5.64
N ASN A 73 -20.22 -17.03 6.41
CA ASN A 73 -21.51 -16.35 6.43
C ASN A 73 -21.29 -14.82 6.36
N THR A 74 -22.36 -14.05 6.51
CA THR A 74 -22.34 -12.57 6.47
C THR A 74 -22.07 -11.90 7.82
N ASP A 75 -21.90 -12.67 8.90
CA ASP A 75 -21.68 -12.10 10.24
C ASP A 75 -20.25 -11.56 10.36
N ALA A 76 -20.07 -10.53 11.19
CA ALA A 76 -18.76 -10.00 11.53
C ALA A 76 -18.05 -10.89 12.58
N TYR A 77 -16.75 -11.10 12.39
CA TYR A 77 -15.89 -11.80 13.36
C TYR A 77 -14.58 -11.05 13.55
N THR A 78 -14.07 -11.14 14.78
CA THR A 78 -12.82 -10.51 15.20
C THR A 78 -11.88 -11.56 15.74
N ILE A 79 -10.60 -11.45 15.38
CA ILE A 79 -9.52 -12.31 15.86
C ILE A 79 -8.46 -11.40 16.47
N LEU A 80 -8.23 -11.52 17.78
CA LEU A 80 -7.14 -10.86 18.50
C LEU A 80 -5.91 -11.77 18.51
N ILE A 81 -4.76 -11.22 18.13
CA ILE A 81 -3.50 -11.94 17.96
C ILE A 81 -2.48 -11.38 18.95
N ALA A 82 -1.98 -12.25 19.84
CA ALA A 82 -0.96 -11.90 20.82
C ALA A 82 0.40 -11.63 20.17
N PRO A 83 1.27 -10.82 20.82
CA PRO A 83 2.64 -10.58 20.36
C PRO A 83 3.39 -11.86 20.04
N GLY A 84 4.07 -11.90 18.90
CA GLY A 84 4.77 -13.08 18.45
C GLY A 84 5.19 -13.00 16.98
N ILE A 85 6.06 -13.94 16.62
CA ILE A 85 6.48 -14.19 15.24
C ILE A 85 5.79 -15.47 14.78
N TYR A 86 4.82 -15.32 13.89
CA TYR A 86 4.05 -16.40 13.29
C TYR A 86 4.65 -16.73 11.93
N THR A 87 4.90 -18.00 11.63
CA THR A 87 5.41 -18.43 10.32
C THR A 87 4.37 -19.29 9.61
N GLU A 88 3.52 -18.65 8.81
CA GLU A 88 2.39 -19.27 8.13
C GLU A 88 1.89 -18.39 6.98
N GLN A 89 1.17 -19.00 6.03
CA GLN A 89 0.37 -18.26 5.04
C GLN A 89 -1.03 -18.05 5.58
N LEU A 90 -1.57 -16.85 5.35
CA LEU A 90 -2.95 -16.50 5.64
C LEU A 90 -3.77 -16.43 4.35
N ASN A 91 -4.90 -17.13 4.32
CA ASN A 91 -5.84 -17.13 3.21
C ASN A 91 -7.26 -16.88 3.73
N VAL A 92 -7.87 -15.78 3.26
CA VAL A 92 -9.21 -15.34 3.63
C VAL A 92 -10.12 -15.48 2.41
N THR A 93 -11.01 -16.48 2.46
CA THR A 93 -11.98 -16.77 1.38
C THR A 93 -13.44 -16.56 1.75
N ARG A 94 -13.71 -16.02 2.94
CA ARG A 94 -15.08 -15.76 3.40
C ARG A 94 -15.63 -14.43 2.87
N GLN A 95 -16.95 -14.34 2.77
CA GLN A 95 -17.63 -13.15 2.24
C GLN A 95 -17.91 -12.08 3.31
N GLY A 96 -18.34 -12.49 4.50
CA GLY A 96 -18.66 -11.55 5.58
C GLY A 96 -17.45 -10.87 6.20
N PRO A 97 -17.66 -9.82 7.01
CA PRO A 97 -16.58 -9.02 7.59
C PRO A 97 -15.65 -9.84 8.50
N LEU A 98 -14.35 -9.61 8.38
CA LEU A 98 -13.32 -10.24 9.22
C LEU A 98 -12.29 -9.19 9.65
N THR A 99 -12.11 -9.04 10.95
CA THR A 99 -11.10 -8.13 11.53
C THR A 99 -9.99 -8.91 12.23
N LEU A 100 -8.74 -8.69 11.82
CA LEU A 100 -7.54 -9.17 12.51
C LEU A 100 -6.91 -8.04 13.33
N LEU A 101 -6.74 -8.26 14.63
CA LEU A 101 -6.20 -7.28 15.56
C LEU A 101 -4.89 -7.79 16.15
N GLY A 102 -3.76 -7.16 15.80
CA GLY A 102 -2.52 -7.36 16.53
C GLY A 102 -2.57 -6.64 17.87
N GLN A 103 -2.23 -7.32 18.97
CA GLN A 103 -2.12 -6.68 20.28
C GLN A 103 -1.00 -5.62 20.27
N SER A 104 -1.34 -4.39 20.67
CA SER A 104 -0.47 -3.22 20.65
C SER A 104 -0.99 -2.15 21.60
N ASP A 105 -0.09 -1.52 22.36
CA ASP A 105 -0.41 -0.35 23.18
C ASP A 105 -0.18 0.97 22.43
N LYS A 106 0.24 0.93 21.15
CA LYS A 106 0.50 2.14 20.35
C LYS A 106 -0.77 2.95 20.08
N PRO A 107 -1.92 2.34 19.69
CA PRO A 107 -3.16 3.10 19.47
C PRO A 107 -3.60 3.85 20.72
N ALA A 108 -3.66 3.18 21.88
CA ALA A 108 -4.05 3.80 23.15
C ALA A 108 -3.12 4.95 23.61
N ARG A 109 -1.88 5.00 23.09
CA ARG A 109 -0.90 6.06 23.36
C ARG A 109 -0.85 7.12 22.25
N ASN A 110 -1.71 7.03 21.24
CA ASN A 110 -1.71 7.88 20.04
C ASN A 110 -0.34 7.89 19.32
N GLU A 111 0.35 6.75 19.30
CA GLU A 111 1.63 6.58 18.63
C GLU A 111 1.43 6.04 17.21
N SER A 112 1.74 6.87 16.19
CA SER A 112 1.71 6.49 14.78
C SER A 112 2.77 5.43 14.47
N TYR A 113 2.39 4.44 13.67
CA TYR A 113 3.29 3.39 13.20
C TYR A 113 4.18 3.86 12.06
N SER A 114 3.59 4.52 11.05
CA SER A 114 4.30 5.00 9.85
C SER A 114 5.27 6.16 10.11
N ASN A 115 4.92 7.01 11.09
CA ASN A 115 5.68 8.18 11.52
C ASN A 115 6.15 9.09 10.37
N VAL A 116 5.28 9.34 9.38
CA VAL A 116 5.56 10.09 8.14
C VAL A 116 6.34 11.40 8.35
N TYR A 117 6.04 12.13 9.43
CA TYR A 117 6.61 13.46 9.72
C TYR A 117 7.66 13.47 10.85
N GLY A 118 8.11 12.31 11.33
CA GLY A 118 9.08 12.23 12.41
C GLY A 118 10.53 12.48 11.97
N SER A 119 11.31 13.20 12.77
CA SER A 119 12.71 13.54 12.47
C SER A 119 13.67 12.36 12.28
N ASN A 120 13.24 11.14 12.63
CA ASN A 120 14.01 9.90 12.52
C ASN A 120 13.28 8.82 11.67
N ALA A 121 12.38 9.20 10.75
CA ALA A 121 11.57 8.26 9.97
C ALA A 121 12.41 7.24 9.16
N THR A 122 13.65 7.57 8.82
CA THR A 122 14.59 6.69 8.11
C THR A 122 15.49 5.84 9.02
N ASP A 123 15.53 6.07 10.34
CA ASP A 123 16.52 5.44 11.24
C ASP A 123 15.91 4.44 12.25
N LYS A 124 14.59 4.24 12.27
CA LYS A 124 13.95 3.24 13.13
C LYS A 124 13.55 2.00 12.34
N ALA A 125 13.98 0.83 12.79
CA ALA A 125 13.36 -0.43 12.40
C ALA A 125 11.93 -0.44 12.98
N HIS A 126 10.96 -0.03 12.16
CA HIS A 126 9.56 -0.12 12.52
C HIS A 126 9.16 -1.61 12.56
N ALA A 127 8.61 -2.02 13.70
CA ALA A 127 8.06 -3.35 13.88
C ALA A 127 6.82 -3.28 14.75
N ASN A 128 5.78 -3.99 14.34
CA ASN A 128 4.68 -4.33 15.22
C ASN A 128 5.03 -5.55 16.07
N ASP A 129 4.35 -5.67 17.20
CA ASP A 129 4.54 -6.76 18.15
C ASP A 129 4.07 -8.11 17.57
N VAL A 130 3.15 -8.07 16.61
CA VAL A 130 2.70 -9.22 15.83
C VAL A 130 3.32 -9.16 14.45
N GLN A 131 4.10 -10.18 14.10
CA GLN A 131 4.73 -10.31 12.79
C GLN A 131 4.43 -11.67 12.20
N ILE A 132 4.10 -11.69 10.91
CA ILE A 132 3.73 -12.89 10.17
C ILE A 132 4.71 -13.03 9.01
N TYR A 133 5.44 -14.14 8.99
CA TYR A 133 6.44 -14.44 7.98
C TYR A 133 5.97 -15.56 7.06
N TRP A 134 6.13 -15.33 5.77
CA TRP A 134 6.12 -16.39 4.77
C TRP A 134 7.17 -16.09 3.70
N ASN A 135 8.40 -16.50 3.99
CA ASN A 135 9.55 -16.26 3.13
C ASN A 135 9.53 -17.25 1.96
N SER A 136 8.92 -16.83 0.86
CA SER A 136 8.81 -17.63 -0.35
C SER A 136 8.89 -16.71 -1.56
N ALA A 137 9.66 -17.11 -2.58
CA ALA A 137 9.81 -16.35 -3.82
C ALA A 137 9.54 -17.26 -5.01
N ASN A 138 8.98 -16.68 -6.06
CA ASN A 138 8.64 -17.42 -7.25
C ASN A 138 9.80 -17.41 -8.26
N PHE A 139 10.22 -18.60 -8.68
CA PHE A 139 11.28 -18.80 -9.68
C PHE A 139 10.75 -19.40 -10.98
N ASN A 140 9.45 -19.64 -11.06
CA ASN A 140 8.86 -20.29 -12.21
C ASN A 140 8.78 -19.30 -13.38
N LYS A 141 9.60 -19.52 -14.42
CA LYS A 141 9.61 -18.68 -15.63
C LYS A 141 8.29 -18.75 -16.43
N THR A 142 7.48 -19.78 -16.23
CA THR A 142 6.18 -19.97 -16.91
C THR A 142 5.05 -19.23 -16.20
N PHE A 143 5.16 -19.03 -14.90
CA PHE A 143 4.21 -18.26 -14.09
C PHE A 143 5.04 -17.34 -13.22
N THR A 144 5.48 -16.19 -13.74
CA THR A 144 6.46 -15.34 -13.05
C THR A 144 5.90 -14.75 -11.75
N ASP A 145 4.58 -14.53 -11.70
CA ASP A 145 3.90 -13.90 -10.57
C ASP A 145 2.90 -14.93 -10.00
N ASN A 146 2.94 -15.20 -8.69
CA ASN A 146 2.09 -16.23 -8.10
C ASN A 146 1.72 -16.03 -6.62
N VAL A 147 0.44 -16.25 -6.33
CA VAL A 147 -0.22 -16.10 -5.02
C VAL A 147 0.38 -16.98 -3.92
N TYR A 148 0.92 -18.16 -4.24
CA TYR A 148 1.44 -19.11 -3.23
C TYR A 148 2.71 -18.64 -2.51
N THR A 149 3.27 -17.51 -2.93
CA THR A 149 4.34 -16.82 -2.22
C THR A 149 3.83 -15.77 -1.25
N GLY A 150 2.53 -15.42 -1.29
CA GLY A 150 1.91 -14.40 -0.46
C GLY A 150 1.92 -14.76 1.03
N VAL A 151 2.12 -13.77 1.90
CA VAL A 151 1.89 -13.91 3.35
C VAL A 151 0.40 -13.87 3.65
N LEU A 152 -0.33 -12.89 3.09
CA LEU A 152 -1.77 -12.75 3.23
C LEU A 152 -2.45 -12.64 1.87
N THR A 153 -3.47 -13.46 1.65
CA THR A 153 -4.28 -13.45 0.42
C THR A 153 -5.76 -13.33 0.77
N ILE A 154 -6.44 -12.38 0.15
CA ILE A 154 -7.86 -12.08 0.39
C ILE A 154 -8.59 -12.09 -0.95
N GLY A 155 -9.57 -12.98 -1.07
CA GLY A 155 -10.43 -13.05 -2.24
C GLY A 155 -11.40 -14.22 -2.15
N PRO A 156 -12.41 -14.30 -3.03
CA PRO A 156 -13.49 -15.29 -2.93
C PRO A 156 -12.98 -16.75 -2.99
N THR A 157 -11.82 -16.96 -3.63
CA THR A 157 -11.07 -18.21 -3.63
C THR A 157 -9.58 -17.91 -3.78
N LEU A 158 -8.71 -18.85 -3.44
CA LEU A 158 -7.26 -18.73 -3.68
C LEU A 158 -6.92 -18.61 -5.18
N ASN A 159 -7.73 -19.20 -6.07
CA ASN A 159 -7.50 -19.08 -7.51
C ASN A 159 -7.84 -17.69 -8.04
N ALA A 160 -8.81 -17.00 -7.41
CA ALA A 160 -9.18 -15.65 -7.80
C ALA A 160 -8.11 -14.60 -7.43
N THR A 161 -7.17 -14.94 -6.56
CA THR A 161 -6.04 -14.09 -6.13
C THR A 161 -4.75 -14.38 -6.89
N LEU A 162 -4.77 -15.25 -7.90
CA LEU A 162 -3.64 -15.51 -8.78
C LEU A 162 -3.28 -14.24 -9.60
N THR A 163 -1.99 -13.93 -9.67
CA THR A 163 -1.45 -12.67 -10.19
C THR A 163 -1.22 -12.72 -11.71
N GLY A 164 -0.63 -13.83 -12.19
CA GLY A 164 -0.57 -14.22 -13.60
C GLY A 164 0.35 -13.38 -14.46
N SER A 165 1.11 -14.05 -15.34
CA SER A 165 2.10 -13.39 -16.20
C SER A 165 1.46 -12.62 -17.37
N GLY A 166 2.09 -11.52 -17.80
CA GLY A 166 1.74 -10.79 -19.04
C GLY A 166 0.56 -9.81 -18.89
N PRO A 167 0.18 -9.05 -19.94
CA PRO A 167 -0.68 -7.85 -19.83
C PRO A 167 -2.16 -8.11 -19.47
N THR A 168 -2.61 -9.35 -19.37
CA THR A 168 -3.98 -9.74 -18.98
C THR A 168 -4.08 -10.31 -17.56
N GLY A 169 -3.00 -10.90 -17.04
CA GLY A 169 -3.01 -11.68 -15.78
C GLY A 169 -3.76 -12.99 -15.91
N PHE A 170 -4.03 -13.66 -14.78
CA PHE A 170 -4.87 -14.86 -14.77
C PHE A 170 -6.34 -14.49 -14.96
N ALA A 171 -7.01 -15.23 -15.87
CA ALA A 171 -8.44 -15.07 -16.06
C ALA A 171 -9.19 -15.49 -14.79
N VAL A 172 -10.01 -14.58 -14.27
CA VAL A 172 -10.97 -14.88 -13.21
C VAL A 172 -12.33 -15.08 -13.89
N PRO A 173 -12.98 -16.25 -13.76
CA PRO A 173 -14.29 -16.50 -14.35
C PRO A 173 -15.30 -15.39 -14.03
N ASP A 174 -16.14 -15.03 -15.00
CA ASP A 174 -17.08 -13.91 -14.86
C ASP A 174 -18.10 -14.13 -13.74
N ASP A 175 -18.44 -15.39 -13.45
CA ASP A 175 -19.34 -15.84 -12.39
C ASP A 175 -18.68 -15.94 -10.99
N THR A 176 -17.38 -15.62 -10.88
CA THR A 176 -16.70 -15.62 -9.58
C THR A 176 -17.34 -14.57 -8.66
N PRO A 177 -17.84 -14.96 -7.46
CA PRO A 177 -18.52 -14.03 -6.56
C PRO A 177 -17.54 -12.98 -6.03
N PHE A 178 -18.06 -11.92 -5.42
CA PHE A 178 -17.26 -11.06 -4.57
C PHE A 178 -16.89 -11.81 -3.28
N GLY A 179 -15.67 -11.61 -2.82
CA GLY A 179 -15.09 -12.17 -1.60
C GLY A 179 -15.45 -11.33 -0.38
N CYS A 180 -14.50 -11.18 0.54
CA CYS A 180 -14.73 -10.43 1.78
C CYS A 180 -15.12 -8.98 1.48
N SER A 181 -16.32 -8.58 1.91
CA SER A 181 -16.86 -7.24 1.68
C SER A 181 -16.27 -6.18 2.59
N ASP A 182 -15.59 -6.60 3.66
CA ASP A 182 -15.02 -5.77 4.72
C ASP A 182 -13.97 -6.58 5.52
N PHE A 183 -12.81 -6.80 4.91
CA PHE A 183 -11.66 -7.31 5.66
C PHE A 183 -10.92 -6.13 6.28
N SER A 184 -10.47 -6.27 7.53
CA SER A 184 -9.60 -5.28 8.17
C SER A 184 -8.47 -5.92 8.95
N ALA A 185 -7.28 -5.31 8.92
CA ALA A 185 -6.15 -5.70 9.77
C ALA A 185 -5.52 -4.48 10.46
N TYR A 186 -5.17 -4.65 11.74
CA TYR A 186 -4.62 -3.58 12.57
C TYR A 186 -3.33 -4.00 13.28
N ASN A 187 -2.30 -3.16 13.23
CA ASN A 187 -1.05 -3.33 14.00
C ASN A 187 -0.38 -4.70 13.79
N ILE A 188 -0.31 -5.19 12.55
CA ILE A 188 0.33 -6.45 12.16
C ILE A 188 1.37 -6.18 11.07
N ASP A 189 2.52 -6.84 11.14
CA ASP A 189 3.50 -6.85 10.04
C ASP A 189 3.38 -8.14 9.22
N PHE A 190 3.26 -8.00 7.90
CA PHE A 190 3.29 -9.09 6.92
C PHE A 190 4.62 -9.06 6.17
N ARG A 191 5.41 -10.14 6.30
CA ARG A 191 6.82 -10.17 5.89
C ARG A 191 7.11 -11.33 4.94
N ASN A 192 7.52 -11.00 3.74
CA ASN A 192 8.10 -11.94 2.78
C ASN A 192 9.49 -11.43 2.38
N GLU A 193 10.48 -11.81 3.18
CA GLU A 193 11.86 -11.30 3.08
C GLU A 193 12.82 -12.43 2.67
N GLN A 194 12.36 -13.31 1.77
CA GLN A 194 13.06 -14.53 1.36
C GLN A 194 14.51 -14.29 0.89
N TYR A 195 14.78 -13.15 0.25
CA TYR A 195 16.14 -12.70 -0.08
C TYR A 195 16.31 -11.23 0.33
N PRO A 196 17.52 -10.78 0.68
CA PRO A 196 17.79 -9.38 1.01
C PRO A 196 18.00 -8.51 -0.24
N TYR A 197 17.30 -8.82 -1.34
CA TYR A 197 17.30 -8.10 -2.62
C TYR A 197 16.18 -8.65 -3.53
N SER A 198 15.77 -7.89 -4.56
CA SER A 198 14.88 -8.36 -5.61
C SER A 198 15.49 -9.56 -6.35
N ASN A 199 14.93 -10.75 -6.13
CA ASN A 199 15.39 -12.00 -6.76
C ASN A 199 14.22 -12.79 -7.39
N GLY A 200 13.18 -12.07 -7.82
CA GLY A 200 11.90 -12.63 -8.26
C GLY A 200 10.75 -12.23 -7.33
N PRO A 201 9.48 -12.33 -7.80
CA PRO A 201 8.30 -11.90 -7.05
C PRO A 201 8.12 -12.63 -5.71
N ALA A 202 7.79 -11.86 -4.67
CA ALA A 202 7.65 -12.34 -3.30
C ALA A 202 6.59 -11.50 -2.56
N HIS A 203 5.31 -11.72 -2.82
CA HIS A 203 4.26 -10.82 -2.33
C HIS A 203 4.11 -10.90 -0.80
N ALA A 204 3.90 -9.76 -0.13
CA ALA A 204 3.45 -9.69 1.27
C ALA A 204 1.92 -9.73 1.35
N LEU A 205 1.24 -9.08 0.40
CA LEU A 205 -0.22 -9.02 0.34
C LEU A 205 -0.74 -9.26 -1.08
N GLY A 206 -1.83 -10.02 -1.19
CA GLY A 206 -2.67 -10.10 -2.38
C GLY A 206 -4.15 -9.88 -2.07
N VAL A 207 -4.80 -8.92 -2.73
CA VAL A 207 -6.25 -8.67 -2.62
C VAL A 207 -6.90 -8.80 -3.98
N SER A 208 -8.00 -9.53 -4.12
CA SER A 208 -8.75 -9.62 -5.40
C SER A 208 -10.23 -9.85 -5.13
N ARG A 209 -11.11 -9.15 -5.86
CA ARG A 209 -12.57 -9.20 -5.66
C ARG A 209 -12.97 -9.09 -4.18
N ALA A 210 -12.36 -8.16 -3.45
CA ALA A 210 -12.59 -7.98 -2.02
C ALA A 210 -12.31 -6.53 -1.64
N ASN A 211 -12.88 -6.09 -0.53
CA ASN A 211 -12.58 -4.82 0.09
C ASN A 211 -11.71 -5.06 1.34
N SER A 212 -10.62 -4.31 1.50
CA SER A 212 -9.64 -4.58 2.57
C SER A 212 -9.00 -3.31 3.14
N GLY A 213 -9.21 -3.06 4.43
CA GLY A 213 -8.59 -1.97 5.19
C GLY A 213 -7.38 -2.42 6.00
N PHE A 214 -6.33 -1.60 6.03
CA PHE A 214 -5.11 -1.87 6.79
C PHE A 214 -4.67 -0.63 7.56
N TYR A 215 -4.58 -0.76 8.88
CA TYR A 215 -4.36 0.36 9.79
C TYR A 215 -3.13 0.10 10.67
N SER A 216 -2.12 0.96 10.58
CA SER A 216 -0.87 0.79 11.32
C SER A 216 -0.18 -0.55 11.02
N CYS A 217 -0.30 -1.04 9.79
CA CYS A 217 0.27 -2.31 9.35
C CYS A 217 1.61 -2.12 8.61
N GLY A 218 2.46 -3.13 8.67
CA GLY A 218 3.71 -3.17 7.92
C GLY A 218 3.67 -4.24 6.82
N PHE A 219 4.19 -3.93 5.64
CA PHE A 219 4.33 -4.87 4.53
C PHE A 219 5.75 -4.84 4.02
N TYR A 220 6.46 -5.96 4.13
CA TYR A 220 7.90 -6.00 3.87
C TYR A 220 8.23 -7.08 2.86
N SER A 221 8.70 -6.67 1.69
CA SER A 221 9.30 -7.53 0.68
C SER A 221 10.29 -6.74 -0.19
N TRP A 222 10.64 -7.23 -1.38
CA TRP A 222 11.59 -6.65 -2.30
C TRP A 222 10.98 -6.44 -3.67
N GLN A 223 10.62 -7.53 -4.35
CA GLN A 223 9.90 -7.46 -5.61
C GLN A 223 8.43 -7.81 -5.41
N ASP A 224 7.54 -6.97 -5.94
CA ASP A 224 6.09 -7.20 -5.99
C ASP A 224 5.41 -7.31 -4.61
N THR A 225 5.77 -6.45 -3.64
CA THR A 225 5.29 -6.50 -2.25
C THR A 225 3.76 -6.52 -2.12
N ILE A 226 3.04 -5.62 -2.80
CA ILE A 226 1.59 -5.48 -2.73
C ILE A 226 0.96 -5.74 -4.08
N TYR A 227 0.09 -6.75 -4.14
CA TYR A 227 -0.74 -7.04 -5.30
C TYR A 227 -2.20 -6.69 -5.06
N ILE A 228 -2.77 -5.80 -5.87
CA ILE A 228 -4.22 -5.60 -5.93
C ILE A 228 -4.76 -6.11 -7.27
N GLY A 229 -5.36 -7.28 -7.28
CA GLY A 229 -5.96 -7.90 -8.47
C GLY A 229 -7.29 -7.27 -8.90
N LYS A 230 -7.90 -7.88 -9.92
CA LYS A 230 -9.16 -7.41 -10.53
C LYS A 230 -10.26 -7.26 -9.47
N LEU A 231 -10.98 -6.14 -9.50
CA LEU A 231 -12.05 -5.79 -8.54
C LEU A 231 -11.59 -5.83 -7.05
N GLY A 232 -10.29 -5.84 -6.78
CA GLY A 232 -9.76 -5.66 -5.44
C GLY A 232 -9.73 -4.18 -5.07
N ASN A 233 -10.18 -3.88 -3.86
CA ASN A 233 -10.12 -2.56 -3.25
C ASN A 233 -9.31 -2.67 -1.95
N ALA A 234 -8.27 -1.85 -1.81
CA ALA A 234 -7.45 -1.83 -0.60
C ALA A 234 -7.19 -0.39 -0.13
N TYR A 235 -7.40 -0.14 1.16
CA TYR A 235 -7.14 1.15 1.81
C TYR A 235 -6.10 0.99 2.92
N PHE A 236 -5.00 1.74 2.84
CA PHE A 236 -3.93 1.71 3.84
C PHE A 236 -3.87 3.05 4.56
N HIS A 237 -3.77 3.01 5.89
CA HIS A 237 -3.62 4.19 6.73
C HIS A 237 -2.55 3.95 7.79
N ASP A 238 -1.72 4.97 8.06
CA ASP A 238 -0.64 4.88 9.06
C ASP A 238 0.29 3.68 8.85
N SER A 239 0.45 3.21 7.62
CA SER A 239 1.12 1.94 7.30
C SER A 239 2.52 2.16 6.73
N ILE A 240 3.31 1.07 6.68
CA ILE A 240 4.61 1.06 6.03
C ILE A 240 4.58 0.01 4.92
N VAL A 241 4.97 0.39 3.71
CA VAL A 241 5.18 -0.56 2.60
C VAL A 241 6.62 -0.47 2.16
N ALA A 242 7.37 -1.55 2.34
CA ALA A 242 8.78 -1.64 1.99
C ALA A 242 9.00 -2.53 0.75
N GLY A 243 9.85 -2.06 -0.16
CA GLY A 243 10.12 -2.76 -1.40
C GLY A 243 11.28 -2.16 -2.20
N GLN A 244 11.57 -2.80 -3.33
CA GLN A 244 12.61 -2.42 -4.28
C GLN A 244 12.05 -2.36 -5.71
N THR A 245 11.42 -3.44 -6.19
CA THR A 245 10.95 -3.56 -7.58
C THR A 245 9.47 -3.74 -7.68
N ASP A 246 8.81 -2.81 -8.38
CA ASP A 246 7.39 -2.84 -8.73
C ASP A 246 6.53 -3.18 -7.50
N PHE A 247 6.91 -2.65 -6.34
CA PHE A 247 6.43 -3.17 -5.07
C PHE A 247 4.98 -2.78 -4.76
N LEU A 248 4.39 -1.86 -5.53
CA LEU A 248 2.96 -1.66 -5.65
C LEU A 248 2.54 -2.00 -7.08
N TYR A 249 1.84 -3.11 -7.28
CA TYR A 249 1.44 -3.55 -8.62
C TYR A 249 0.05 -4.19 -8.64
N GLY A 250 -0.54 -4.28 -9.82
CA GLY A 250 -1.84 -4.91 -10.01
C GLY A 250 -2.78 -4.14 -10.91
N PHE A 251 -4.07 -4.38 -10.71
CA PHE A 251 -5.18 -3.97 -11.56
C PHE A 251 -6.29 -3.21 -10.85
N GLY A 252 -6.51 -3.43 -9.55
CA GLY A 252 -7.68 -2.92 -8.84
C GLY A 252 -7.51 -1.46 -8.41
N THR A 253 -8.01 -1.13 -7.22
CA THR A 253 -7.84 0.20 -6.61
C THR A 253 -7.09 0.07 -5.29
N LEU A 254 -5.98 0.80 -5.17
CA LEU A 254 -5.22 0.97 -3.94
C LEU A 254 -5.23 2.45 -3.56
N TYR A 255 -5.63 2.77 -2.34
CA TYR A 255 -5.48 4.11 -1.78
C TYR A 255 -4.65 4.05 -0.50
N ILE A 256 -3.59 4.83 -0.43
CA ILE A 256 -2.64 4.88 0.69
C ILE A 256 -2.63 6.29 1.25
N SER A 257 -2.98 6.45 2.53
CA SER A 257 -2.94 7.74 3.23
C SER A 257 -2.00 7.70 4.42
N ASN A 258 -1.38 8.85 4.74
CA ASN A 258 -0.60 9.02 5.97
C ASN A 258 0.37 7.87 6.23
N SER A 259 1.07 7.39 5.20
CA SER A 259 1.88 6.18 5.25
C SER A 259 3.29 6.43 4.70
N THR A 260 4.18 5.48 4.96
CA THR A 260 5.57 5.55 4.48
C THR A 260 5.82 4.46 3.44
N LEU A 261 6.24 4.88 2.24
CA LEU A 261 6.79 4.00 1.22
C LEU A 261 8.31 3.93 1.39
N SER A 262 8.80 2.77 1.80
CA SER A 262 10.19 2.54 2.24
C SER A 262 11.02 1.87 1.14
N LEU A 263 11.89 2.64 0.51
CA LEU A 263 12.74 2.23 -0.62
C LEU A 263 13.94 1.43 -0.12
N ARG A 264 13.94 0.12 -0.33
CA ARG A 264 15.06 -0.78 0.06
C ARG A 264 16.23 -0.73 -0.92
N SER A 265 15.93 -0.42 -2.17
CA SER A 265 16.84 -0.07 -3.24
C SER A 265 15.99 0.45 -4.41
N CYS A 266 16.62 0.78 -5.54
CA CYS A 266 15.90 1.10 -6.77
C CYS A 266 15.92 -0.11 -7.71
N GLY A 267 14.77 -0.48 -8.29
CA GLY A 267 14.72 -1.38 -9.43
C GLY A 267 13.33 -1.33 -10.07
N GLY A 268 13.22 -1.20 -11.38
CA GLY A 268 11.89 -0.95 -11.98
C GLY A 268 11.30 0.38 -11.50
N GLY A 269 10.15 0.35 -10.82
CA GLY A 269 9.59 1.51 -10.12
C GLY A 269 8.90 1.17 -8.80
N ILE A 270 8.45 2.20 -8.07
CA ILE A 270 7.58 2.04 -6.89
C ILE A 270 6.24 1.45 -7.32
N THR A 271 5.63 2.02 -8.36
CA THR A 271 4.35 1.59 -8.92
C THR A 271 4.52 0.90 -10.28
N ALA A 272 3.81 -0.20 -10.49
CA ALA A 272 3.69 -0.87 -11.78
C ALA A 272 2.24 -1.31 -12.01
N TRP A 273 1.39 -0.36 -12.38
CA TRP A 273 -0.03 -0.64 -12.55
C TRP A 273 -0.34 -1.14 -13.95
N LYS A 274 -1.28 -2.07 -13.98
CA LYS A 274 -1.84 -2.69 -15.17
C LYS A 274 -3.31 -2.38 -15.16
N GLY A 275 -3.66 -1.23 -15.71
CA GLY A 275 -5.06 -0.87 -15.85
C GLY A 275 -5.79 -1.93 -16.67
N THR A 276 -7.10 -2.03 -16.47
CA THR A 276 -7.94 -2.97 -17.20
C THR A 276 -9.24 -2.28 -17.58
N ASN A 277 -9.76 -2.66 -18.73
CA ASN A 277 -11.14 -2.30 -19.07
C ASN A 277 -12.08 -3.18 -18.23
N THR A 278 -13.12 -2.56 -17.71
CA THR A 278 -14.29 -3.24 -17.14
C THR A 278 -15.50 -2.92 -18.02
N THR A 279 -16.68 -3.46 -17.69
CA THR A 279 -17.94 -3.10 -18.35
C THR A 279 -18.45 -1.71 -17.97
N PHE A 280 -17.71 -0.99 -17.12
CA PHE A 280 -18.01 0.34 -16.62
C PHE A 280 -16.73 1.21 -16.67
N GLU A 281 -16.88 2.52 -16.60
CA GLU A 281 -15.71 3.41 -16.45
C GLU A 281 -15.17 3.27 -15.02
N ASN A 282 -13.89 2.90 -14.89
CA ASN A 282 -13.30 2.62 -13.58
C ASN A 282 -12.14 3.57 -13.25
N LYS A 283 -11.95 3.76 -11.95
CA LYS A 283 -10.81 4.46 -11.35
C LYS A 283 -9.77 3.50 -10.78
N TYR A 284 -9.58 2.36 -11.43
CA TYR A 284 -8.50 1.45 -11.06
C TYR A 284 -7.14 2.14 -11.20
N GLY A 285 -6.30 1.97 -10.20
CA GLY A 285 -5.07 2.71 -10.03
C GLY A 285 -4.55 2.62 -8.60
N VAL A 286 -3.40 3.26 -8.40
CA VAL A 286 -2.79 3.42 -7.08
C VAL A 286 -2.67 4.90 -6.75
N TYR A 287 -3.23 5.29 -5.62
CA TYR A 287 -3.32 6.68 -5.18
C TYR A 287 -2.63 6.80 -3.81
N ILE A 288 -1.61 7.65 -3.74
CA ILE A 288 -0.79 7.85 -2.55
C ILE A 288 -0.96 9.29 -2.12
N ALA A 289 -1.50 9.52 -0.93
CA ALA A 289 -1.84 10.84 -0.41
C ALA A 289 -1.22 11.09 0.98
N ASP A 290 -0.80 12.32 1.25
CA ASP A 290 -0.33 12.78 2.57
C ASP A 290 0.74 11.87 3.21
N SER A 291 1.60 11.31 2.36
CA SER A 291 2.53 10.23 2.69
C SER A 291 3.98 10.67 2.50
N ALA A 292 4.92 9.77 2.75
CA ALA A 292 6.33 9.98 2.45
C ALA A 292 6.93 8.81 1.67
N VAL A 293 7.81 9.13 0.73
CA VAL A 293 8.70 8.18 0.05
C VAL A 293 10.11 8.40 0.57
N LEU A 294 10.66 7.39 1.23
CA LEU A 294 11.91 7.49 1.97
C LEU A 294 12.83 6.30 1.67
N ALA A 295 14.13 6.53 1.60
CA ALA A 295 15.13 5.48 1.73
C ALA A 295 14.89 4.66 2.99
N ALA A 296 14.94 3.33 2.89
CA ALA A 296 14.62 2.44 4.00
C ALA A 296 15.57 2.59 5.19
N ASN A 297 16.79 3.10 4.96
CA ASN A 297 17.70 3.51 6.02
C ASN A 297 18.80 4.45 5.49
N THR A 298 19.49 5.09 6.43
CA THR A 298 20.61 6.01 6.15
C THR A 298 21.80 5.36 5.45
N SER A 299 22.01 4.05 5.60
CA SER A 299 23.14 3.36 4.95
C SER A 299 22.98 3.22 3.43
N ILE A 300 21.73 3.19 2.94
CA ILE A 300 21.45 3.12 1.49
C ILE A 300 21.10 4.47 0.88
N ALA A 301 20.64 5.44 1.68
CA ALA A 301 20.09 6.72 1.21
C ALA A 301 21.03 7.42 0.21
N ALA A 302 22.31 7.55 0.53
CA ALA A 302 23.29 8.20 -0.35
C ALA A 302 23.52 7.45 -1.68
N SER A 303 23.33 6.13 -1.72
CA SER A 303 23.58 5.30 -2.90
C SER A 303 22.45 5.33 -3.93
N ILE A 304 21.25 5.71 -3.50
CA ILE A 304 20.01 5.72 -4.30
C ILE A 304 19.51 7.11 -4.65
N VAL A 305 20.26 8.17 -4.32
CA VAL A 305 19.95 9.55 -4.72
C VAL A 305 19.72 9.64 -6.23
N ASP A 306 18.64 10.31 -6.65
CA ASP A 306 18.26 10.56 -8.04
C ASP A 306 18.06 9.30 -8.91
N ARG A 307 17.68 8.15 -8.31
CA ARG A 307 17.68 6.85 -9.02
C ARG A 307 16.37 6.08 -9.02
N CYS A 308 15.49 6.30 -8.06
CA CYS A 308 14.29 5.50 -7.88
C CYS A 308 13.12 6.09 -8.67
N SER A 309 12.54 5.31 -9.58
CA SER A 309 11.37 5.72 -10.37
C SER A 309 10.09 5.65 -9.53
N LEU A 310 9.23 6.67 -9.60
CA LEU A 310 7.87 6.67 -9.01
C LEU A 310 7.00 5.55 -9.58
N GLY A 311 7.30 5.12 -10.80
CA GLY A 311 6.68 3.96 -11.40
C GLY A 311 7.07 3.74 -12.84
N ARG A 312 6.48 2.71 -13.43
CA ARG A 312 6.57 2.40 -14.86
C ARG A 312 5.29 1.71 -15.34
N PRO A 313 4.81 1.99 -16.56
CA PRO A 313 3.52 1.52 -17.01
C PRO A 313 3.58 0.04 -17.42
N TRP A 314 3.03 -0.85 -16.59
CA TRP A 314 2.96 -2.28 -16.95
C TRP A 314 2.10 -2.48 -18.21
N ASN A 315 1.12 -1.60 -18.44
CA ASN A 315 0.47 -1.39 -19.74
C ASN A 315 0.06 0.08 -19.95
N ALA A 316 -0.52 0.38 -21.12
CA ALA A 316 -0.94 1.73 -21.49
C ALA A 316 -2.18 2.27 -20.73
N LEU A 317 -2.73 1.50 -19.80
CA LEU A 317 -3.81 1.90 -18.89
C LEU A 317 -3.30 2.12 -17.46
N HIS A 318 -1.98 2.14 -17.24
CA HIS A 318 -1.39 2.45 -15.92
C HIS A 318 -1.99 3.74 -15.36
N ARG A 319 -2.38 3.71 -14.09
CA ARG A 319 -2.82 4.88 -13.34
C ARG A 319 -2.15 4.91 -11.97
N SER A 320 -1.38 5.96 -11.71
CA SER A 320 -0.84 6.27 -10.40
C SER A 320 -0.84 7.76 -10.14
N LEU A 321 -1.10 8.16 -8.89
CA LEU A 321 -1.03 9.53 -8.42
C LEU A 321 -0.31 9.57 -7.07
N PHE A 322 0.69 10.45 -6.97
CA PHE A 322 1.24 10.89 -5.69
C PHE A 322 0.75 12.30 -5.41
N ALA A 323 -0.07 12.47 -4.37
CA ALA A 323 -0.67 13.73 -3.95
C ALA A 323 -0.14 14.13 -2.57
N ASN A 324 0.19 15.41 -2.35
CA ASN A 324 0.63 15.93 -1.05
C ASN A 324 1.73 15.09 -0.38
N THR A 325 2.62 14.49 -1.17
CA THR A 325 3.56 13.47 -0.72
C THR A 325 4.98 14.01 -0.67
N TYR A 326 5.70 13.73 0.42
CA TYR A 326 7.11 14.07 0.56
C TYR A 326 7.99 13.05 -0.16
N PHE A 327 8.94 13.52 -0.97
CA PHE A 327 9.99 12.71 -1.59
C PHE A 327 11.35 13.06 -0.98
N ASP A 328 12.02 12.08 -0.38
CA ASP A 328 13.44 12.23 -0.10
C ASP A 328 14.28 12.27 -1.40
N ALA A 329 15.58 12.46 -1.28
CA ALA A 329 16.46 12.65 -2.44
C ALA A 329 16.59 11.41 -3.36
N SER A 330 15.91 10.29 -3.05
CA SER A 330 16.05 9.04 -3.81
C SER A 330 15.36 9.09 -5.18
N ILE A 331 14.35 9.94 -5.36
CA ILE A 331 13.50 9.92 -6.55
C ILE A 331 14.25 10.41 -7.79
N LEU A 332 14.11 9.66 -8.89
CA LEU A 332 14.63 10.05 -10.21
C LEU A 332 14.06 11.44 -10.60
N PRO A 333 14.88 12.41 -11.05
CA PRO A 333 14.38 13.75 -11.38
C PRO A 333 13.25 13.78 -12.42
N ALA A 334 13.21 12.81 -13.34
CA ALA A 334 12.13 12.68 -14.31
C ALA A 334 10.81 12.14 -13.70
N GLY A 335 10.81 11.68 -12.45
CA GLY A 335 9.69 11.05 -11.75
C GLY A 335 9.49 9.60 -12.17
N TYR A 336 8.84 9.39 -13.32
CA TYR A 336 8.49 8.07 -13.85
C TYR A 336 9.44 7.63 -14.97
N THR A 337 9.39 6.35 -15.32
CA THR A 337 10.17 5.77 -16.43
C THR A 337 9.28 4.97 -17.38
N PRO A 338 9.57 4.96 -18.70
CA PRO A 338 8.88 4.09 -19.63
C PRO A 338 9.17 2.61 -19.37
N TRP A 339 8.25 1.73 -19.80
CA TRP A 339 8.49 0.29 -19.72
C TRP A 339 9.57 -0.16 -20.70
N SER A 340 10.68 -0.68 -20.18
CA SER A 340 11.83 -1.07 -21.01
C SER A 340 11.48 -2.18 -22.01
N GLY A 341 11.91 -2.02 -23.26
CA GLY A 341 11.70 -2.99 -24.33
C GLY A 341 10.28 -3.01 -24.92
N ALA A 342 9.35 -2.18 -24.43
CA ALA A 342 8.02 -2.06 -25.02
C ALA A 342 7.96 -1.01 -26.13
N VAL A 343 7.03 -1.20 -27.07
CA VAL A 343 6.68 -0.19 -28.08
C VAL A 343 6.18 1.06 -27.36
N ASN A 344 6.79 2.22 -27.65
CA ASN A 344 6.56 3.50 -26.97
C ASN A 344 6.67 3.43 -25.44
N GLY A 345 7.40 2.44 -24.91
CA GLY A 345 7.53 2.22 -23.48
C GLY A 345 6.21 1.97 -22.75
N ASN A 346 5.20 1.40 -23.43
CA ASN A 346 3.82 1.26 -22.94
C ASN A 346 3.09 2.57 -22.62
N ILE A 347 3.60 3.72 -23.02
CA ILE A 347 2.93 5.01 -22.77
C ILE A 347 1.89 5.24 -23.86
N GLY A 348 0.65 5.48 -23.45
CA GLY A 348 -0.47 5.79 -24.34
C GLY A 348 -1.34 6.92 -23.78
N VAL A 349 -2.38 7.29 -24.55
CA VAL A 349 -3.28 8.40 -24.20
C VAL A 349 -4.01 8.22 -22.85
N ASN A 350 -4.24 6.97 -22.45
CA ASN A 350 -4.92 6.60 -21.21
C ASN A 350 -3.95 6.34 -20.05
N THR A 351 -2.65 6.53 -20.26
CA THR A 351 -1.64 6.37 -19.20
C THR A 351 -1.68 7.60 -18.32
N THR A 352 -1.84 7.40 -17.02
CA THR A 352 -1.78 8.44 -15.99
C THR A 352 -0.67 8.10 -15.01
N MET A 353 0.45 8.81 -15.13
CA MET A 353 1.57 8.73 -14.19
C MET A 353 1.77 10.14 -13.66
N ALA A 354 1.13 10.44 -12.53
CA ALA A 354 0.92 11.82 -12.11
C ALA A 354 1.48 12.12 -10.71
N VAL A 355 1.79 13.39 -10.51
CA VAL A 355 2.08 14.00 -9.21
C VAL A 355 1.20 15.24 -9.01
N TYR A 356 0.85 15.53 -7.76
CA TYR A 356 0.08 16.69 -7.36
C TYR A 356 0.57 17.21 -6.00
N ASP A 357 0.97 18.48 -5.93
CA ASP A 357 1.47 19.12 -4.69
C ASP A 357 2.52 18.27 -3.91
N VAL A 358 3.40 17.61 -4.65
CA VAL A 358 4.54 16.86 -4.08
C VAL A 358 5.68 17.81 -3.73
N TYR A 359 6.51 17.42 -2.76
CA TYR A 359 7.57 18.28 -2.25
C TYR A 359 8.72 17.46 -1.66
N GLY A 360 9.83 18.14 -1.34
CA GLY A 360 11.04 17.51 -0.81
C GLY A 360 12.17 17.47 -1.85
N PRO A 361 13.38 17.06 -1.44
CA PRO A 361 14.56 17.10 -2.30
C PRO A 361 14.51 16.19 -3.51
N GLY A 362 13.64 15.17 -3.53
CA GLY A 362 13.44 14.30 -4.70
C GLY A 362 12.49 14.84 -5.75
N TYR A 363 11.86 15.99 -5.54
CA TYR A 363 10.94 16.59 -6.50
C TYR A 363 11.65 17.66 -7.35
N ASP A 364 11.65 17.47 -8.67
CA ASP A 364 12.15 18.44 -9.66
C ASP A 364 11.10 18.69 -10.75
N ALA A 365 10.28 19.72 -10.53
CA ALA A 365 9.21 20.10 -11.45
C ALA A 365 9.71 20.39 -12.88
N ALA A 366 10.93 20.93 -13.02
CA ALA A 366 11.48 21.27 -14.34
C ALA A 366 11.90 20.01 -15.09
N ALA A 367 12.53 19.05 -14.40
CA ALA A 367 12.90 17.76 -14.98
C ALA A 367 11.68 16.90 -15.30
N GLU A 368 10.67 16.86 -14.43
CA GLU A 368 9.42 16.14 -14.70
C GLU A 368 8.66 16.72 -15.91
N ALA A 369 8.54 18.05 -16.01
CA ALA A 369 7.93 18.70 -17.17
C ALA A 369 8.73 18.47 -18.47
N ALA A 370 10.05 18.35 -18.38
CA ALA A 370 10.92 18.05 -19.53
C ALA A 370 10.89 16.58 -19.97
N ALA A 371 10.31 15.67 -19.16
CA ALA A 371 10.31 14.23 -19.41
C ALA A 371 9.29 13.76 -20.48
N GLY A 372 8.84 14.65 -21.38
CA GLY A 372 8.09 14.27 -22.58
C GLY A 372 6.76 13.54 -22.32
N ASN A 373 5.95 14.03 -21.36
CA ASN A 373 4.68 13.45 -20.90
C ASN A 373 4.79 12.08 -20.21
N VAL A 374 6.00 11.63 -19.85
CA VAL A 374 6.17 10.43 -18.99
C VAL A 374 5.62 10.70 -17.59
N THR A 375 5.89 11.89 -17.05
CA THR A 375 5.31 12.36 -15.78
C THR A 375 4.35 13.50 -16.06
N LYS A 376 3.15 13.41 -15.50
CA LYS A 376 2.13 14.45 -15.56
C LYS A 376 2.11 15.21 -14.24
N ILE A 377 2.37 16.52 -14.30
CA ILE A 377 2.19 17.40 -13.15
C ILE A 377 0.74 17.88 -13.20
N PHE A 378 -0.10 17.36 -12.31
CA PHE A 378 -1.50 17.75 -12.21
C PHE A 378 -1.63 19.11 -11.53
N ASP A 379 -2.64 19.87 -11.94
CA ASP A 379 -3.19 20.94 -11.13
C ASP A 379 -4.35 20.42 -10.25
N GLN A 380 -5.02 21.33 -9.55
CA GLN A 380 -6.14 20.98 -8.66
C GLN A 380 -7.33 20.37 -9.42
N GLU A 381 -7.62 20.83 -10.64
CA GLU A 381 -8.76 20.35 -11.44
C GLU A 381 -8.47 18.93 -11.96
N ASP A 382 -7.25 18.68 -12.42
CA ASP A 382 -6.80 17.36 -12.85
C ASP A 382 -6.78 16.35 -11.68
N ALA A 383 -6.42 16.80 -10.48
CA ALA A 383 -6.26 15.94 -9.31
C ALA A 383 -7.57 15.66 -8.56
N GLU A 384 -8.50 16.62 -8.50
CA GLU A 384 -9.76 16.54 -7.74
C GLU A 384 -10.50 15.19 -7.86
N PRO A 385 -10.61 14.55 -9.04
CA PRO A 385 -11.31 13.27 -9.18
C PRO A 385 -10.64 12.07 -8.49
N PHE A 386 -9.51 12.25 -7.81
CA PHE A 386 -8.69 11.18 -7.25
C PHE A 386 -8.18 11.45 -5.83
N LEU A 387 -8.52 12.59 -5.22
CA LEU A 387 -7.87 13.04 -3.98
C LEU A 387 -8.32 12.31 -2.73
N THR A 388 -9.50 11.67 -2.71
CA THR A 388 -10.03 10.98 -1.52
C THR A 388 -10.43 9.53 -1.80
N PRO A 389 -10.56 8.67 -0.76
CA PRO A 389 -11.10 7.32 -0.91
C PRO A 389 -12.49 7.31 -1.60
N GLU A 390 -13.35 8.26 -1.25
CA GLU A 390 -14.67 8.46 -1.83
C GLU A 390 -14.60 8.70 -3.34
N ASP A 391 -13.50 9.28 -3.84
CA ASP A 391 -13.31 9.60 -5.23
C ASP A 391 -12.94 8.40 -6.10
N VAL A 392 -12.34 7.34 -5.53
CA VAL A 392 -11.72 6.26 -6.33
C VAL A 392 -12.30 4.87 -6.08
N PHE A 393 -12.87 4.61 -4.90
CA PHE A 393 -13.40 3.29 -4.59
C PHE A 393 -14.80 3.12 -5.15
N MET A 394 -14.95 2.07 -5.95
CA MET A 394 -16.19 1.69 -6.61
C MET A 394 -16.62 0.28 -6.19
N THR A 395 -17.92 0.00 -6.27
CA THR A 395 -18.43 -1.37 -6.15
C THR A 395 -18.02 -2.19 -7.37
N GLU A 396 -18.21 -3.51 -7.32
CA GLU A 396 -17.98 -4.39 -8.47
C GLU A 396 -18.84 -4.07 -9.71
N LYS A 397 -19.87 -3.24 -9.53
CA LYS A 397 -20.78 -2.76 -10.58
C LYS A 397 -20.44 -1.35 -11.07
N GLY A 398 -19.40 -0.71 -10.51
CA GLY A 398 -18.99 0.65 -10.87
C GLY A 398 -19.73 1.76 -10.12
N GLU A 399 -20.37 1.47 -8.98
CA GLU A 399 -21.08 2.47 -8.18
C GLU A 399 -20.13 3.13 -7.17
N GLN A 400 -20.23 4.45 -6.99
CA GLN A 400 -19.35 5.26 -6.12
C GLN A 400 -20.20 6.19 -5.22
N PRO A 401 -19.81 6.46 -3.96
CA PRO A 401 -18.62 5.95 -3.27
C PRO A 401 -18.82 4.56 -2.65
N ASN A 402 -17.84 3.69 -2.78
CA ASN A 402 -17.77 2.39 -2.10
C ASN A 402 -16.76 2.46 -0.93
N VAL A 403 -17.10 3.17 0.14
CA VAL A 403 -16.21 3.41 1.30
C VAL A 403 -16.76 2.91 2.63
N GLY A 404 -17.91 2.23 2.65
CA GLY A 404 -18.56 1.78 3.89
C GLY A 404 -17.74 0.74 4.69
N TRP A 405 -16.75 0.12 4.07
CA TRP A 405 -15.79 -0.83 4.66
C TRP A 405 -14.51 -0.14 5.17
N ILE A 406 -14.39 1.19 5.02
CA ILE A 406 -13.25 1.94 5.55
C ILE A 406 -13.59 2.41 6.97
N HIS A 407 -12.75 2.04 7.93
CA HIS A 407 -12.86 2.42 9.32
C HIS A 407 -12.15 3.77 9.52
N ARG A 408 -12.88 4.74 10.10
CA ARG A 408 -12.41 6.11 10.33
C ARG A 408 -11.90 6.30 11.76
#